data_AF-A5YTE6-F1
#
_entry.id   AF-A5YTE6-F1
#
_cell.length_a   1.000
_cell.length_b   1.000
_cell.length_c   1.000
_cell.angle_alpha   90.00
_cell.angle_beta   90.00
_cell.angle_gamma   90.00
#
_symmetry.space_group_name_H-M   'P 1'
#
loop_
_entity.id
_entity.type
_entity.pdbx_description
1 polymer ?
#
loop_
_entity_poly.entity_id
_entity_poly.type
_entity_poly.pdbx_seq_one_letter_code
_entity_poly.pdbx_strand_id
1 'polypeptide(L)'
;AYDTAGRLVDVPFEKEAYGTVDKARWSPRQVPRVEVYKGLVFGCWDVDVPPVADYLGDMAWYVDLFLDRLPGGTEAIGGVHKWVIRCN
;
A
#
# COMPACT_ATOMS: atom_id res chain seq x y z
N ALA A 1 19.57 -5.22 -6.20
CA ALA A 1 18.30 -5.97 -6.15
C ALA A 1 17.50 -5.59 -4.91
N TYR A 2 16.17 -5.71 -4.97
CA TYR A 2 15.27 -5.48 -3.84
C TYR A 2 14.49 -6.75 -3.50
N ASP A 3 14.12 -6.93 -2.24
CA ASP A 3 13.19 -7.99 -1.86
C ASP A 3 11.72 -7.58 -2.06
N THR A 4 10.78 -8.48 -1.75
CA THR A 4 9.33 -8.24 -1.88
C THR A 4 8.80 -7.17 -0.93
N ALA A 5 9.55 -6.83 0.12
CA ALA A 5 9.25 -5.73 1.04
C ALA A 5 9.86 -4.40 0.58
N GLY A 6 10.51 -4.37 -0.58
CA GLY A 6 11.15 -3.18 -1.12
C GLY A 6 12.45 -2.80 -0.41
N ARG A 7 13.08 -3.70 0.36
CA ARG A 7 14.40 -3.44 0.97
C ARG A 7 15.49 -3.66 -0.05
N LEU A 8 16.46 -2.74 -0.12
CA LEU A 8 17.66 -2.91 -0.94
C LEU A 8 18.51 -4.03 -0.33
N VAL A 9 18.63 -5.15 -1.03
CA VAL A 9 19.40 -6.31 -0.52
C VAL A 9 20.78 -6.40 -1.16
N ASP A 10 20.91 -5.93 -2.39
CA ASP A 10 22.12 -6.11 -3.18
C ASP A 10 22.42 -4.90 -4.07
N VAL A 11 23.70 -4.58 -4.23
CA VAL A 11 24.20 -3.50 -5.10
C VAL A 11 25.33 -4.10 -5.95
N PRO A 12 25.21 -4.12 -7.28
CA PRO A 12 26.28 -4.61 -8.14
C PRO A 12 27.60 -3.86 -7.91
N PHE A 13 28.71 -4.60 -7.76
CA PHE A 13 30.05 -4.06 -7.50
C PHE A 13 30.10 -3.13 -6.27
N GLU A 14 29.34 -3.43 -5.21
CA GLU A 14 29.22 -2.58 -4.02
C GLU A 14 30.57 -2.18 -3.43
N LYS A 15 31.48 -3.15 -3.26
CA LYS A 15 32.79 -2.91 -2.62
C LYS A 15 33.72 -2.09 -3.50
N GLU A 16 33.72 -2.37 -4.80
CA GLU A 16 34.66 -1.80 -5.77
C GLU A 16 34.26 -0.39 -6.20
N ALA A 17 32.97 -0.12 -6.36
CA ALA A 17 32.46 1.15 -6.89
C ALA A 17 31.89 2.07 -5.80
N TYR A 18 31.35 1.51 -4.70
CA TYR A 18 30.60 2.26 -3.70
C TYR A 18 31.13 2.09 -2.27
N GLY A 19 32.13 1.23 -2.07
CA GLY A 19 32.69 0.89 -0.77
C GLY A 19 31.70 0.14 0.12
N THR A 20 30.89 0.88 0.88
CA THR A 20 29.84 0.33 1.75
C THR A 20 28.59 1.18 1.62
N VAL A 21 27.50 0.59 1.15
CA VAL A 21 26.24 1.30 0.94
C VAL A 21 25.34 1.10 2.16
N ASP A 22 24.80 2.21 2.69
CA ASP A 22 23.70 2.15 3.65
C ASP A 22 22.41 1.75 2.94
N LYS A 23 22.22 0.43 2.79
CA LYS A 23 21.08 -0.14 2.06
C LYS A 23 19.73 0.21 2.68
N ALA A 24 19.68 0.42 4.00
CA ALA A 24 18.46 0.80 4.69
C ALA A 24 18.03 2.21 4.27
N ARG A 25 18.97 3.14 4.24
CA ARG A 25 18.74 4.53 3.79
C ARG A 25 18.38 4.65 2.31
N TRP A 26 18.92 3.78 1.46
CA TRP A 26 18.70 3.80 0.01
C TRP A 26 17.56 2.88 -0.47
N SER A 27 16.84 2.25 0.45
CA SER A 27 15.60 1.56 0.10
C SER A 27 14.52 2.58 -0.31
N PRO A 28 13.62 2.25 -1.26
CA PRO A 28 12.50 3.11 -1.61
C PRO A 28 11.69 3.49 -0.37
N ARG A 29 11.19 4.73 -0.38
CA ARG A 29 10.34 5.25 0.69
C ARG A 29 9.11 4.36 0.83
N GLN A 30 8.94 3.78 2.01
CA GLN A 30 7.79 2.96 2.34
C GLN A 30 6.58 3.85 2.64
N VAL A 31 5.40 3.41 2.21
CA VAL A 31 4.13 4.01 2.68
C VAL A 31 4.04 3.72 4.18
N PRO A 32 4.09 4.75 5.05
CA PRO A 32 4.23 4.54 6.48
C PRO A 32 2.97 3.99 7.15
N ARG A 33 1.79 4.19 6.53
CA ARG A 33 0.51 3.68 7.01
C ARG A 33 -0.15 2.86 5.90
N VAL A 34 -0.25 1.54 6.11
CA VAL A 34 -1.01 0.64 5.25
C VAL A 34 -2.02 -0.09 6.13
N GLU A 35 -3.30 0.04 5.78
CA GLU A 35 -4.41 -0.54 6.55
C GLU A 35 -5.38 -1.24 5.62
N VAL A 36 -6.04 -2.28 6.13
CA VAL A 36 -7.01 -3.07 5.38
C VAL A 36 -8.39 -2.90 6.02
N TYR A 37 -9.38 -2.49 5.24
CA TYR A 37 -10.77 -2.38 5.67
C TYR A 37 -11.64 -3.27 4.79
N LYS A 38 -12.17 -4.37 5.36
CA LYS A 38 -13.09 -5.32 4.69
C LYS A 38 -12.58 -5.78 3.30
N GLY A 39 -11.27 -6.01 3.17
CA GLY A 39 -10.62 -6.46 1.93
C GLY A 39 -10.07 -5.34 1.04
N LEU A 40 -10.46 -4.08 1.26
CA LEU A 40 -9.84 -2.93 0.59
C LEU A 40 -8.53 -2.55 1.28
N VAL A 41 -7.48 -2.33 0.49
CA VAL A 41 -6.15 -1.92 0.98
C VAL A 41 -6.00 -0.41 0.80
N PHE A 42 -5.78 0.31 1.90
CA PHE A 42 -5.53 1.75 1.94
C PHE A 42 -4.08 2.04 2.30
N GLY A 43 -3.53 3.12 1.73
CA GLY A 43 -2.20 3.62 2.04
C GLY A 43 -2.22 5.13 2.28
N CYS A 44 -1.51 5.60 3.31
CA CYS A 44 -1.36 7.02 3.61
C CYS A 44 0.10 7.37 3.90
N TRP A 45 0.55 8.52 3.40
CA TRP A 45 1.90 9.05 3.60
C TRP A 45 2.06 9.87 4.88
N ASP A 46 0.94 10.33 5.44
CA ASP A 46 0.89 11.02 6.72
C ASP A 46 0.73 9.99 7.85
N VAL A 47 1.57 10.10 8.86
CA VAL A 47 1.64 9.17 10.00
C VAL A 47 0.62 9.50 11.07
N ASP A 48 0.20 10.76 11.16
CA ASP A 48 -0.64 11.29 12.24
C ASP A 48 -2.14 11.20 11.92
N VAL A 49 -2.50 10.42 10.89
CA VAL A 49 -3.89 10.21 10.48
C VAL A 49 -4.62 9.21 11.39
N PRO A 50 -5.93 9.36 11.59
CA PRO A 50 -6.72 8.36 12.31
C PRO A 50 -6.74 7.01 11.56
N PRO A 51 -7.14 5.91 12.22
CA PRO A 51 -7.43 4.64 11.56
C PRO A 51 -8.45 4.78 10.43
N VAL A 52 -8.41 3.89 9.43
CA VAL A 52 -9.32 3.97 8.26
C VAL A 52 -10.79 3.95 8.65
N ALA A 53 -11.18 3.16 9.66
CA ALA A 53 -12.58 3.12 10.13
C ALA A 53 -13.06 4.48 10.65
N ASP A 54 -12.21 5.17 11.43
CA ASP A 54 -12.51 6.49 11.98
C ASP A 54 -12.47 7.57 10.88
N TYR A 55 -11.55 7.44 9.91
CA TYR A 55 -11.49 8.32 8.74
C TYR A 55 -12.77 8.21 7.88
N LEU A 56 -13.29 7.00 7.69
CA LEU A 56 -14.54 6.76 6.97
C LEU A 56 -15.74 7.32 7.76
N GLY A 57 -15.71 7.26 9.09
CA GLY A 57 -16.79 7.72 9.95
C GLY A 57 -18.12 7.06 9.54
N ASP A 58 -19.17 7.86 9.38
CA ASP A 58 -20.50 7.36 9.01
C ASP A 58 -20.55 6.68 7.62
N MET A 59 -19.58 6.95 6.73
CA MET A 59 -19.49 6.26 5.44
C MET A 59 -19.12 4.79 5.58
N ALA A 60 -18.49 4.40 6.70
CA ALA A 60 -18.13 3.00 6.95
C ALA A 60 -19.35 2.07 6.87
N TRP A 61 -20.49 2.52 7.39
CA TRP A 61 -21.75 1.76 7.34
C TRP A 61 -22.21 1.47 5.90
N TYR A 62 -22.06 2.44 5.00
CA TYR A 62 -22.41 2.25 3.59
C TYR A 62 -21.42 1.34 2.87
N VAL A 63 -20.13 1.41 3.21
CA VAL A 63 -19.10 0.51 2.67
C VAL A 63 -19.36 -0.93 3.10
N ASP A 64 -19.73 -1.14 4.37
CA ASP A 64 -20.04 -2.46 4.91
C ASP A 64 -21.23 -3.12 4.21
N LEU A 65 -22.22 -2.33 3.77
CA LEU A 65 -23.35 -2.84 2.99
C LEU A 65 -22.92 -3.53 1.68
N PHE A 66 -21.76 -3.17 1.12
CA PHE A 66 -21.21 -3.82 -0.07
C PHE A 66 -20.22 -4.93 0.28
N LEU A 67 -19.34 -4.69 1.26
CA LEU A 67 -18.16 -5.53 1.49
C LEU A 67 -18.33 -6.59 2.58
N ASP A 68 -19.31 -6.44 3.47
CA ASP A 68 -19.50 -7.29 4.65
C ASP A 68 -20.85 -8.03 4.64
N ARG A 69 -21.40 -8.31 3.45
CA ARG A 69 -22.73 -8.93 3.28
C ARG A 69 -22.78 -10.39 3.70
N LEU A 70 -21.66 -11.09 3.60
CA LEU A 70 -21.53 -12.53 3.88
C LEU A 70 -20.26 -12.79 4.68
N PRO A 71 -20.22 -13.82 5.54
CA PRO A 71 -19.04 -14.14 6.35
C PRO A 71 -17.76 -14.43 5.55
N GLY A 72 -17.89 -14.79 4.26
CA GLY A 72 -16.75 -15.03 3.36
C GLY A 72 -16.08 -13.75 2.84
N GLY A 73 -16.64 -12.57 3.11
CA GLY A 73 -16.15 -11.30 2.57
C GLY A 73 -16.32 -11.17 1.06
N THR A 74 -15.43 -10.41 0.44
CA THR A 74 -15.44 -10.13 -1.01
C THR A 74 -14.11 -10.44 -1.66
N GLU A 75 -14.16 -10.89 -2.91
CA GLU A 75 -12.99 -11.05 -3.78
C GLU A 75 -13.11 -10.18 -5.04
N ALA A 76 -11.96 -9.68 -5.52
CA ALA A 76 -11.90 -9.00 -6.81
C ALA A 76 -11.71 -10.04 -7.93
N ILE A 77 -12.65 -10.08 -8.87
CA ILE A 77 -12.51 -10.90 -10.09
C ILE A 77 -11.41 -10.27 -10.95
N GLY A 78 -10.50 -11.12 -11.45
CA GLY A 78 -9.24 -10.69 -12.05
C GLY A 78 -9.36 -9.65 -13.17
N GLY A 79 -8.35 -8.77 -13.22
CA GLY A 79 -8.21 -7.71 -14.21
C GLY A 79 -8.65 -6.35 -13.69
N VAL A 80 -7.88 -5.31 -14.02
CA VAL A 80 -8.27 -3.92 -13.76
C VAL A 80 -8.34 -3.21 -15.11
N HIS A 81 -9.53 -2.75 -15.48
CA HIS A 81 -9.70 -1.95 -16.68
C HIS A 81 -9.07 -0.57 -16.46
N LYS A 82 -8.20 -0.14 -17.37
CA LYS A 82 -7.45 1.12 -17.28
C LYS A 82 -7.61 1.91 -18.58
N TRP A 83 -8.03 3.17 -18.47
CA TRP A 83 -8.14 4.10 -19.58
C TRP A 83 -7.92 5.54 -19.07
N VAL A 84 -7.73 6.50 -19.98
CA VAL A 84 -7.44 7.89 -19.64
C VAL A 84 -8.64 8.77 -20.00
N ILE A 85 -9.14 9.52 -19.01
CA ILE A 85 -10.12 10.60 -19.19
C ILE A 85 -9.42 11.92 -18.84
N ARG A 86 -9.57 12.96 -19.68
CA ARG A 86 -8.98 14.29 -19.44
C ARG A 86 -9.94 15.20 -18.66
N CYS A 87 -10.14 14.89 -17.39
CA CYS A 87 -10.90 15.70 -16.43
C CYS A 87 -10.16 15.78 -15.08
N ASN A 88 -10.70 16.52 -14.11
CA ASN A 88 -10.26 16.46 -12.70
C ASN A 88 -10.96 15.32 -11.97
#